data_AF-A0A1Z4BYK2-F1
#
_entry.id   AF-A0A1Z4BYK2-F1
#
_cell.length_a   1.000
_cell.length_b   1.000
_cell.length_c   1.000
_cell.angle_alpha   90.00
_cell.angle_beta   90.00
_cell.angle_gamma   90.00
#
_symmetry.space_group_name_H-M   'P 1'
#
loop_
_entity.id
_entity.type
_entity.pdbx_description
1 polymer ?
#
loop_
_entity_poly.entity_id
_entity_poly.type
_entity_poly.pdbx_seq_one_letter_code
_entity_poly.pdbx_strand_id
1 'polypeptide(L)'
;MTGLSFHRYQFNFTLDTPLHLDFYAGSLLRGVFGHALRKVSCMTKLNVCAECPLYRTCPYPTVFESPPPLHHNLQKFSQIPNPYLLEPPALGHKAYKAGEALSFSMVLIGPAIAQLPLIIFAWQQAFAQGVGKYQSTARLKAVSVVDTQNRHHLVYDPQTQPSMQAHAPVHIPALAGQETLALAFLTPLHIQKQGKVLADNMTAKDFLMALIRRHYLLHEFYGNNYQAPPFSALAAHAETIRSQTAFHWCHWQRYSNRQQQKMRFDGVLGQISLSGDLRPFLPMLQAGQWLHIGNKTTFGMGRYQIS
;
A
#
# COMPACT_ATOMS: atom_id res chain seq x y z
N MET A 1 13.59 17.52 -10.92
CA MET A 1 13.09 16.72 -9.77
C MET A 1 11.87 15.96 -10.23
N THR A 2 11.97 14.63 -10.35
CA THR A 2 10.82 13.76 -10.64
C THR A 2 9.93 13.72 -9.39
N GLY A 3 8.86 14.49 -9.37
CA GLY A 3 7.98 14.59 -8.21
C GLY A 3 6.91 13.50 -8.25
N LEU A 4 7.04 12.46 -7.44
CA LEU A 4 5.93 11.58 -7.09
C LEU A 4 5.32 12.09 -5.80
N SER A 5 4.07 12.57 -5.84
CA SER A 5 3.35 12.92 -4.62
C SER A 5 2.73 11.67 -4.00
N PHE A 6 2.82 11.53 -2.68
CA PHE A 6 2.08 10.52 -1.94
C PHE A 6 1.82 10.99 -0.52
N HIS A 7 0.66 10.59 0.03
CA HIS A 7 0.24 10.97 1.37
C HIS A 7 -0.39 9.79 2.09
N ARG A 8 -0.08 9.65 3.38
CA ARG A 8 -0.69 8.68 4.28
C ARG A 8 -1.89 9.33 4.94
N TYR A 9 -3.08 8.80 4.68
CA TYR A 9 -4.32 9.20 5.33
C TYR A 9 -4.73 8.15 6.35
N GLN A 10 -4.83 8.53 7.62
CA GLN A 10 -5.40 7.69 8.66
C GLN A 10 -6.90 7.91 8.74
N PHE A 11 -7.65 6.81 8.65
CA PHE A 11 -9.08 6.77 8.88
C PHE A 11 -9.36 6.30 10.30
N ASN A 12 -10.15 7.08 11.03
CA ASN A 12 -10.49 6.82 12.43
C ASN A 12 -11.99 6.57 12.55
N PHE A 13 -12.37 5.38 13.00
CA PHE A 13 -13.75 4.95 13.16
C PHE A 13 -14.06 4.65 14.64
N THR A 14 -15.33 4.82 15.00
CA THR A 14 -15.91 4.22 16.21
C THR A 14 -16.79 3.05 15.79
N LEU A 15 -16.52 1.87 16.34
CA LEU A 15 -17.31 0.68 16.05
C LEU A 15 -18.70 0.78 16.67
N ASP A 16 -19.75 0.54 15.91
CA ASP A 16 -21.11 0.48 16.45
C ASP A 16 -21.48 -0.97 16.86
N THR A 17 -20.78 -1.96 16.29
CA THR A 17 -20.92 -3.39 16.62
C THR A 17 -19.53 -4.02 16.78
N PRO A 18 -19.41 -5.16 17.48
CA PRO A 18 -18.13 -5.87 17.63
C PRO A 18 -17.48 -6.22 16.28
N LEU A 19 -16.16 -6.15 16.20
CA LEU A 19 -15.38 -6.51 15.01
C LEU A 19 -14.26 -7.48 15.37
N HIS A 20 -14.19 -8.59 14.64
CA HIS A 20 -13.10 -9.55 14.74
C HIS A 20 -12.19 -9.42 13.52
N LEU A 21 -10.92 -9.15 13.78
CA LEU A 21 -9.87 -9.17 12.76
C LEU A 21 -9.04 -10.45 12.93
N ASP A 22 -8.88 -11.17 11.82
CA ASP A 22 -7.89 -12.24 11.71
C ASP A 22 -6.47 -11.68 11.83
N PHE A 23 -5.49 -12.59 11.91
CA PHE A 23 -4.06 -12.26 11.99
C PHE A 23 -3.61 -11.12 11.06
N TYR A 24 -4.17 -11.05 9.83
CA TYR A 24 -3.86 -10.00 8.87
C TYR A 24 -5.10 -9.36 8.23
N ALA A 25 -5.49 -8.19 8.75
CA ALA A 25 -6.68 -7.45 8.31
C ALA A 25 -6.58 -6.81 6.92
N GLY A 26 -5.38 -6.72 6.34
CA GLY A 26 -5.15 -6.07 5.06
C GLY A 26 -5.98 -6.60 3.90
N SER A 27 -6.27 -7.91 3.91
CA SER A 27 -7.11 -8.54 2.89
C SER A 27 -8.60 -8.27 3.04
N LEU A 28 -9.09 -8.21 4.28
CA LEU A 28 -10.44 -7.77 4.60
C LEU A 28 -10.65 -6.34 4.14
N LEU A 29 -9.78 -5.42 4.59
CA LEU A 29 -9.86 -4.00 4.25
C LEU A 29 -9.79 -3.77 2.74
N ARG A 30 -8.86 -4.41 2.02
CA ARG A 30 -8.79 -4.28 0.55
C ARG A 30 -10.06 -4.76 -0.13
N GLY A 31 -10.63 -5.88 0.30
CA GLY A 31 -11.85 -6.44 -0.28
C GLY A 31 -13.06 -5.54 -0.06
N VAL A 32 -13.24 -5.09 1.17
CA VAL A 32 -14.29 -4.16 1.58
C VAL A 32 -14.19 -2.85 0.79
N PHE A 33 -13.00 -2.26 0.73
CA PHE A 33 -12.75 -1.04 -0.05
C PHE A 33 -13.10 -1.22 -1.52
N GLY A 34 -12.60 -2.28 -2.16
CA GLY A 34 -12.85 -2.51 -3.58
C GLY A 34 -14.32 -2.68 -3.90
N HIS A 35 -15.07 -3.41 -3.06
CA HIS A 35 -16.50 -3.58 -3.25
C HIS A 35 -17.25 -2.24 -3.10
N ALA A 36 -16.97 -1.50 -2.02
CA ALA A 36 -17.63 -0.22 -1.77
C ALA A 36 -17.29 0.82 -2.82
N LEU A 37 -16.02 0.97 -3.21
CA LEU A 37 -15.60 1.90 -4.24
C LEU A 37 -16.27 1.59 -5.58
N ARG A 38 -16.34 0.31 -5.98
CA ARG A 38 -17.07 -0.10 -7.20
C ARG A 38 -18.54 0.27 -7.08
N LYS A 39 -19.18 -0.02 -5.96
CA LYS A 39 -20.61 0.25 -5.73
C LYS A 39 -20.94 1.74 -5.84
N VAL A 40 -20.10 2.63 -5.30
CA VAL A 40 -20.35 4.08 -5.35
C VAL A 40 -19.92 4.72 -6.68
N SER A 41 -19.00 4.11 -7.43
CA SER A 41 -18.45 4.70 -8.67
C SER A 41 -19.07 4.15 -9.96
N CYS A 42 -19.57 2.91 -9.95
CA CYS A 42 -19.94 2.21 -11.18
C CYS A 42 -21.33 2.62 -11.69
N MET A 43 -21.37 3.35 -12.80
CA MET A 43 -22.61 3.79 -13.43
C MET A 43 -23.27 2.70 -14.30
N THR A 44 -22.48 1.88 -15.00
CA THR A 44 -22.99 0.90 -15.98
C THR A 44 -23.37 -0.43 -15.36
N LYS A 45 -22.88 -0.72 -14.15
CA LYS A 45 -23.05 -2.00 -13.42
C LYS A 45 -22.60 -3.25 -14.20
N LEU A 46 -21.81 -3.09 -15.27
CA LEU A 46 -21.23 -4.21 -16.01
C LEU A 46 -20.38 -5.09 -15.08
N ASN A 47 -20.45 -6.40 -15.31
CA ASN A 47 -19.74 -7.39 -14.50
C ASN A 47 -18.22 -7.33 -14.69
N VAL A 48 -17.75 -7.01 -15.90
CA VAL A 48 -16.34 -6.94 -16.26
C VAL A 48 -15.96 -5.50 -16.55
N CYS A 49 -15.10 -4.90 -15.71
CA CYS A 49 -14.70 -3.50 -15.88
C CYS A 49 -13.92 -3.26 -17.18
N ALA A 50 -13.13 -4.23 -17.65
CA ALA A 50 -12.31 -4.10 -18.86
C ALA A 50 -13.14 -3.99 -20.15
N GLU A 51 -14.41 -4.43 -20.13
CA GLU A 51 -15.35 -4.33 -21.25
C GLU A 51 -16.19 -3.05 -21.19
N CYS A 52 -16.06 -2.25 -20.13
CA CYS A 52 -16.84 -1.04 -19.92
C CYS A 52 -16.33 0.12 -20.80
N PRO A 53 -17.21 0.87 -21.49
CA PRO A 53 -16.81 2.07 -22.23
C PRO A 53 -16.09 3.13 -21.38
N LEU A 54 -16.35 3.13 -20.06
CA LEU A 54 -15.73 4.04 -19.10
C LEU A 54 -14.47 3.47 -18.43
N TYR A 55 -13.96 2.30 -18.85
CA TYR A 55 -12.89 1.57 -18.12
C TYR A 55 -11.69 2.46 -17.73
N ARG A 56 -11.24 3.33 -18.63
CA ARG A 56 -10.05 4.17 -18.43
C ARG A 56 -10.33 5.52 -17.75
N THR A 57 -11.59 5.92 -17.64
CA THR A 57 -12.01 7.20 -17.02
C THR A 57 -12.81 7.00 -15.74
N CYS A 58 -13.23 5.77 -15.45
CA CYS A 58 -13.99 5.44 -14.25
C CYS A 58 -13.08 5.52 -13.01
N PRO A 59 -13.53 6.19 -11.93
CA PRO A 59 -12.74 6.29 -10.70
C PRO A 59 -12.34 4.92 -10.11
N TYR A 60 -13.20 3.91 -10.21
CA TYR A 60 -12.92 2.59 -9.66
C TYR A 60 -11.68 1.91 -10.28
N PRO A 61 -11.61 1.65 -11.60
CA PRO A 61 -10.38 1.15 -12.22
C PRO A 61 -9.18 2.04 -11.96
N THR A 62 -9.31 3.37 -12.08
CA THR A 62 -8.15 4.28 -11.91
C THR A 62 -7.48 4.19 -10.53
N VAL A 63 -8.23 3.79 -9.49
CA VAL A 63 -7.70 3.63 -8.12
C VAL A 63 -7.45 2.17 -7.78
N PHE A 64 -8.39 1.26 -8.02
CA PHE A 64 -8.40 -0.09 -7.46
C PHE A 64 -7.89 -1.18 -8.43
N GLU A 65 -8.02 -0.97 -9.74
CA GLU A 65 -7.69 -1.92 -10.80
C GLU A 65 -7.11 -1.17 -12.00
N SER A 66 -5.99 -0.49 -11.77
CA SER A 66 -5.44 0.48 -12.72
C SER A 66 -5.22 -0.15 -14.10
N PRO A 67 -5.78 0.45 -15.16
CA PRO A 67 -5.65 -0.08 -16.49
C PRO A 67 -4.19 0.01 -16.95
N PRO A 68 -3.58 -1.06 -17.47
CA PRO A 68 -2.26 -0.96 -18.05
C PRO A 68 -2.27 0.00 -19.25
N PRO A 69 -1.13 0.63 -19.57
CA PRO A 69 -1.01 1.47 -20.76
C PRO A 69 -1.32 0.65 -22.03
N LEU A 70 -1.93 1.28 -23.04
CA LEU A 70 -2.24 0.62 -24.31
C LEU A 70 -0.95 0.23 -25.07
N HIS A 71 0.05 1.10 -25.00
CA HIS A 71 1.35 0.92 -25.62
C HIS A 71 2.43 1.26 -24.60
N HIS A 72 3.48 0.44 -24.54
CA HIS A 72 4.63 0.69 -23.69
C HIS A 72 5.89 0.17 -24.37
N ASN A 73 6.93 1.01 -24.44
CA ASN A 73 8.09 0.78 -25.29
C ASN A 73 8.96 -0.41 -24.84
N LEU A 74 8.96 -0.73 -23.54
CA LEU A 74 9.90 -1.70 -22.96
C LEU A 74 9.28 -3.07 -22.65
N GLN A 75 7.98 -3.14 -22.40
CA GLN A 75 7.32 -4.37 -21.94
C GLN A 75 5.79 -4.26 -22.08
N LYS A 76 5.13 -5.39 -22.34
CA LYS A 76 3.67 -5.51 -22.17
C LYS A 76 3.33 -5.78 -20.72
N PHE A 77 2.65 -4.83 -20.07
CA PHE A 77 2.13 -5.01 -18.72
C PHE A 77 0.75 -5.67 -18.75
N SER A 78 0.61 -6.83 -18.10
CA SER A 78 -0.72 -7.39 -17.81
C SER A 78 -1.41 -6.65 -16.67
N GLN A 79 -0.63 -6.09 -15.74
CA GLN A 79 -1.07 -5.23 -14.63
C GLN A 79 0.04 -4.23 -14.28
N ILE A 80 -0.35 -3.05 -13.79
CA ILE A 80 0.55 -2.05 -13.23
C ILE A 80 0.28 -1.89 -11.73
N PRO A 81 1.23 -1.36 -10.92
CA PRO A 81 0.95 -1.08 -9.53
C PRO A 81 -0.25 -0.13 -9.40
N ASN A 82 -1.20 -0.43 -8.51
CA ASN A 82 -2.27 0.51 -8.20
C ASN A 82 -1.70 1.71 -7.40
N PRO A 83 -2.28 2.91 -7.55
CA PRO A 83 -1.79 4.14 -6.92
C PRO A 83 -2.23 4.26 -5.45
N TYR A 84 -2.30 3.13 -4.74
CA TYR A 84 -2.59 3.11 -3.32
C TYR A 84 -1.97 1.89 -2.62
N LEU A 85 -1.88 1.99 -1.30
CA LEU A 85 -1.69 0.85 -0.41
C LEU A 85 -2.47 1.06 0.89
N LEU A 86 -2.72 -0.03 1.61
CA LEU A 86 -3.35 0.00 2.93
C LEU A 86 -2.29 -0.25 3.98
N GLU A 87 -2.42 0.37 5.14
CA GLU A 87 -1.66 0.04 6.34
C GLU A 87 -2.69 -0.43 7.38
N PRO A 88 -2.97 -1.75 7.44
CA PRO A 88 -3.96 -2.29 8.35
C PRO A 88 -3.54 -2.08 9.82
N PRO A 89 -4.45 -2.30 10.79
CA PRO A 89 -4.06 -2.41 12.19
C PRO A 89 -2.94 -3.43 12.38
N ALA A 90 -2.17 -3.26 13.46
CA ALA A 90 -1.05 -4.16 13.77
C ALA A 90 -1.43 -5.65 13.71
N LEU A 91 -0.47 -6.48 13.31
CA LEU A 91 -0.62 -7.93 13.15
C LEU A 91 -1.18 -8.59 14.41
N GLY A 92 -1.84 -9.72 14.22
CA GLY A 92 -2.42 -10.52 15.29
C GLY A 92 -3.94 -10.49 15.30
N HIS A 93 -4.52 -11.47 15.97
CA HIS A 93 -5.96 -11.53 16.16
C HIS A 93 -6.41 -10.40 17.07
N LYS A 94 -7.44 -9.66 16.65
CA LYS A 94 -8.03 -8.59 17.46
C LYS A 94 -9.53 -8.77 17.52
N ALA A 95 -10.06 -8.71 18.73
CA ALA A 95 -11.49 -8.68 18.99
C ALA A 95 -11.81 -7.30 19.57
N TYR A 96 -12.51 -6.49 18.79
CA TYR A 96 -12.96 -5.18 19.20
C TYR A 96 -14.40 -5.24 19.71
N LYS A 97 -14.71 -4.43 20.71
CA LYS A 97 -16.07 -4.22 21.23
C LYS A 97 -16.75 -3.04 20.54
N ALA A 98 -18.08 -2.99 20.64
CA ALA A 98 -18.81 -1.78 20.28
C ALA A 98 -18.33 -0.58 21.13
N GLY A 99 -18.25 0.59 20.52
CA GLY A 99 -17.70 1.82 21.11
C GLY A 99 -16.19 1.97 20.98
N GLU A 100 -15.45 0.91 20.65
CA GLU A 100 -13.99 1.00 20.51
C GLU A 100 -13.55 1.70 19.22
N ALA A 101 -12.35 2.28 19.27
CA ALA A 101 -11.74 2.95 18.14
C ALA A 101 -11.06 1.94 17.20
N LEU A 102 -11.40 2.00 15.92
CA LEU A 102 -10.69 1.32 14.84
C LEU A 102 -9.96 2.35 14.00
N SER A 103 -8.65 2.19 13.84
CA SER A 103 -7.84 3.05 12.97
C SER A 103 -6.96 2.24 12.04
N PHE A 104 -6.87 2.70 10.79
CA PHE A 104 -5.96 2.18 9.78
C PHE A 104 -5.61 3.29 8.79
N SER A 105 -4.52 3.13 8.05
CA SER A 105 -4.12 4.13 7.06
C SER A 105 -4.24 3.62 5.63
N MET A 106 -4.35 4.56 4.70
CA MET A 106 -4.24 4.32 3.27
C MET A 106 -3.28 5.36 2.71
N VAL A 107 -2.26 4.91 1.98
CA VAL A 107 -1.37 5.82 1.26
C VAL A 107 -1.90 5.96 -0.16
N LEU A 108 -2.16 7.20 -0.59
CA LEU A 108 -2.57 7.54 -1.95
C LEU A 108 -1.39 8.14 -2.70
N ILE A 109 -1.28 7.80 -3.98
CA ILE A 109 -0.10 8.11 -4.81
C ILE A 109 -0.55 8.86 -6.07
N GLY A 110 0.13 9.96 -6.36
CA GLY A 110 -0.09 10.76 -7.57
C GLY A 110 -1.57 11.16 -7.76
N PRO A 111 -2.15 10.98 -8.96
CA PRO A 111 -3.53 11.37 -9.24
C PRO A 111 -4.60 10.77 -8.31
N ALA A 112 -4.33 9.65 -7.65
CA ALA A 112 -5.28 9.05 -6.71
C ALA A 112 -5.53 9.91 -5.46
N ILE A 113 -4.65 10.84 -5.13
CA ILE A 113 -4.84 11.81 -4.03
C ILE A 113 -6.11 12.64 -4.26
N ALA A 114 -6.38 13.05 -5.51
CA ALA A 114 -7.58 13.81 -5.85
C ALA A 114 -8.89 13.00 -5.67
N GLN A 115 -8.80 11.68 -5.61
CA GLN A 115 -9.94 10.77 -5.36
C GLN A 115 -10.25 10.60 -3.88
N LEU A 116 -9.50 11.25 -2.97
CA LEU A 116 -9.70 11.13 -1.53
C LEU A 116 -11.16 11.34 -1.07
N PRO A 117 -11.93 12.34 -1.55
CA PRO A 117 -13.33 12.51 -1.13
C PRO A 117 -14.20 11.29 -1.47
N LEU A 118 -14.04 10.73 -2.68
CA LEU A 118 -14.74 9.53 -3.12
C LEU A 118 -14.31 8.30 -2.30
N ILE A 119 -13.02 8.20 -1.96
CA ILE A 119 -12.46 7.12 -1.14
C ILE A 119 -13.01 7.20 0.29
N ILE A 120 -13.09 8.40 0.88
CA ILE A 120 -13.73 8.63 2.19
C ILE A 120 -15.17 8.17 2.16
N PHE A 121 -15.93 8.58 1.14
CA PHE A 121 -17.31 8.17 0.97
C PHE A 121 -17.45 6.65 0.81
N ALA A 122 -16.59 6.01 0.02
CA ALA A 122 -16.58 4.55 -0.13
C ALA A 122 -16.33 3.85 1.21
N TRP A 123 -15.41 4.35 2.03
CA TRP A 123 -15.15 3.80 3.37
C TRP A 123 -16.32 4.00 4.34
N GLN A 124 -16.96 5.17 4.31
CA GLN A 124 -18.19 5.40 5.09
C GLN A 124 -19.29 4.41 4.69
N GLN A 125 -19.51 4.21 3.38
CA GLN A 125 -20.51 3.27 2.87
C GLN A 125 -20.17 1.81 3.21
N ALA A 126 -18.90 1.44 3.13
CA ALA A 126 -18.43 0.12 3.53
C ALA A 126 -18.79 -0.21 4.98
N PHE A 127 -18.42 0.66 5.93
CA PHE A 127 -18.69 0.41 7.34
C PHE A 127 -20.14 0.64 7.74
N ALA A 128 -20.89 1.50 7.04
CA ALA A 128 -22.33 1.63 7.26
C ALA A 128 -23.11 0.38 6.85
N GLN A 129 -22.65 -0.34 5.83
CA GLN A 129 -23.32 -1.55 5.29
C GLN A 129 -22.84 -2.85 5.94
N GLY A 130 -21.85 -2.78 6.83
CA GLY A 130 -21.28 -3.94 7.51
C GLY A 130 -20.03 -4.49 6.80
N VAL A 131 -19.03 -4.87 7.60
CA VAL A 131 -17.77 -5.44 7.11
C VAL A 131 -17.48 -6.81 7.70
N GLY A 132 -16.85 -7.67 6.89
CA GLY A 132 -16.43 -9.00 7.31
C GLY A 132 -17.58 -9.97 7.56
N LYS A 133 -17.25 -11.13 8.13
CA LYS A 133 -18.19 -12.23 8.35
C LYS A 133 -19.37 -11.85 9.27
N TYR A 134 -19.11 -10.97 10.23
CA TYR A 134 -20.06 -10.56 11.25
C TYR A 134 -20.85 -9.29 10.88
N GLN A 135 -20.68 -8.78 9.65
CA GLN A 135 -21.33 -7.54 9.18
C GLN A 135 -21.11 -6.36 10.14
N SER A 136 -19.91 -6.27 10.70
CA SER A 136 -19.58 -5.27 11.71
C SER A 136 -19.69 -3.87 11.13
N THR A 137 -20.46 -3.00 11.77
CA THR A 137 -20.65 -1.59 11.39
C THR A 137 -19.81 -0.64 12.23
N ALA A 138 -19.48 0.51 11.64
CA ALA A 138 -18.75 1.59 12.28
C ALA A 138 -19.10 2.95 11.68
N ARG A 139 -18.89 4.02 12.44
CA ARG A 139 -18.99 5.41 11.97
C ARG A 139 -17.62 6.05 11.88
N LEU A 140 -17.37 6.72 10.75
CA LEU A 140 -16.17 7.52 10.57
C LEU A 140 -16.21 8.72 11.53
N LYS A 141 -15.14 8.91 12.29
CA LYS A 141 -14.95 10.05 13.20
C LYS A 141 -14.09 11.14 12.58
N ALA A 142 -12.97 10.76 11.97
CA ALA A 142 -12.07 11.72 11.34
C ALA A 142 -11.14 11.05 10.34
N VAL A 143 -10.68 11.82 9.36
CA VAL A 143 -9.57 11.48 8.49
C VAL A 143 -8.47 12.49 8.70
N SER A 144 -7.24 12.02 8.88
CA SER A 144 -6.07 12.87 9.07
C SER A 144 -4.99 12.52 8.08
N VAL A 145 -4.26 13.50 7.57
CA VAL A 145 -2.98 13.26 6.91
C VAL A 145 -1.90 13.09 7.98
N VAL A 146 -1.04 12.09 7.81
CA VAL A 146 0.08 11.80 8.71
C VAL A 146 1.37 12.35 8.10
N ASP A 147 2.14 13.11 8.88
CA ASP A 147 3.45 13.62 8.44
C ASP A 147 4.62 12.70 8.81
N THR A 148 5.85 13.12 8.50
CA THR A 148 7.07 12.35 8.74
C THR A 148 7.48 12.25 10.20
N GLN A 149 6.88 13.06 11.07
CA GLN A 149 7.03 12.98 12.52
C GLN A 149 5.88 12.21 13.18
N ASN A 150 5.05 11.53 12.37
CA ASN A 150 3.86 10.81 12.82
C ASN A 150 2.82 11.72 13.51
N ARG A 151 2.80 13.02 13.17
CA ARG A 151 1.75 13.94 13.63
C ARG A 151 0.56 13.86 12.68
N HIS A 152 -0.62 13.97 13.26
CA HIS A 152 -1.90 13.87 12.55
C HIS A 152 -2.49 15.25 12.35
N HIS A 153 -2.71 15.62 11.09
CA HIS A 153 -3.35 16.88 10.71
C HIS A 153 -4.74 16.57 10.18
N LEU A 154 -5.78 17.17 10.76
CA LEU A 154 -7.17 16.91 10.39
C LEU A 154 -7.43 17.32 8.94
N VAL A 155 -8.04 16.41 8.17
CA VAL A 155 -8.42 16.63 6.76
C VAL A 155 -9.94 16.64 6.59
N TYR A 156 -10.65 15.82 7.35
CA TYR A 156 -12.10 15.70 7.27
C TYR A 156 -12.69 15.18 8.58
N ASP A 157 -13.77 15.80 9.05
CA ASP A 157 -14.59 15.33 10.17
C ASP A 157 -16.07 15.49 9.78
N PRO A 158 -16.84 14.39 9.64
CA PRO A 158 -18.22 14.47 9.18
C PRO A 158 -19.16 15.28 10.12
N GLN A 159 -18.77 15.51 11.38
CA GLN A 159 -19.57 16.24 12.37
C GLN A 159 -19.14 17.71 12.50
N THR A 160 -17.84 17.97 12.59
CA THR A 160 -17.32 19.32 12.91
C THR A 160 -16.74 20.05 11.70
N GLN A 161 -16.22 19.32 10.70
CA GLN A 161 -15.58 19.88 9.51
C GLN A 161 -15.94 19.04 8.27
N PRO A 162 -17.19 19.15 7.78
CA PRO A 162 -17.73 18.28 6.74
C PRO A 162 -17.21 18.63 5.32
N SER A 163 -16.29 19.59 5.20
CA SER A 163 -15.59 19.91 3.97
C SER A 163 -14.13 19.47 4.05
N MET A 164 -13.58 19.05 2.90
CA MET A 164 -12.19 18.64 2.79
C MET A 164 -11.25 19.82 3.05
N GLN A 165 -10.41 19.69 4.06
CA GLN A 165 -9.37 20.67 4.35
C GLN A 165 -8.15 20.41 3.46
N ALA A 166 -7.61 21.48 2.90
CA ALA A 166 -6.33 21.42 2.22
C ALA A 166 -5.22 21.10 3.24
N HIS A 167 -4.22 20.35 2.81
CA HIS A 167 -3.04 20.09 3.61
C HIS A 167 -1.78 20.28 2.77
N ALA A 168 -0.68 20.62 3.44
CA ALA A 168 0.60 20.75 2.78
C ALA A 168 1.08 19.39 2.22
N PRO A 169 1.87 19.39 1.14
CA PRO A 169 2.57 18.19 0.71
C PRO A 169 3.50 17.66 1.81
N VAL A 170 3.49 16.34 2.02
CA VAL A 170 4.42 15.69 2.95
C VAL A 170 5.79 15.61 2.29
N HIS A 171 6.78 16.29 2.87
CA HIS A 171 8.17 16.19 2.42
C HIS A 171 8.88 15.04 3.14
N ILE A 172 9.36 14.07 2.36
CA ILE A 172 10.13 12.95 2.89
C ILE A 172 11.59 13.40 3.09
N PRO A 173 12.11 13.41 4.34
CA PRO A 173 13.47 13.87 4.60
C PRO A 173 14.45 12.89 3.95
N ALA A 174 15.52 13.43 3.36
CA ALA A 174 16.60 12.61 2.84
C ALA A 174 17.27 11.82 3.98
N LEU A 175 17.61 10.56 3.71
CA LEU A 175 18.49 9.82 4.62
C LEU A 175 19.90 10.38 4.51
N ALA A 176 20.55 10.54 5.66
CA ALA A 176 21.97 10.81 5.71
C ALA A 176 22.76 9.65 5.06
N GLY A 177 23.95 9.95 4.54
CA GLY A 177 24.85 8.92 4.05
C GLY A 177 25.23 7.96 5.17
N GLN A 178 24.82 6.70 5.05
CA GLN A 178 25.15 5.64 6.00
C GLN A 178 25.76 4.45 5.25
N GLU A 179 26.82 3.88 5.81
CA GLU A 179 27.47 2.68 5.26
C GLU A 179 26.70 1.40 5.59
N THR A 180 25.87 1.43 6.63
CA THR A 180 25.02 0.32 7.04
C THR A 180 23.63 0.84 7.37
N LEU A 181 22.60 0.12 6.95
CA LEU A 181 21.20 0.46 7.19
C LEU A 181 20.42 -0.80 7.58
N ALA A 182 19.71 -0.75 8.68
CA ALA A 182 18.84 -1.83 9.13
C ALA A 182 17.37 -1.51 8.85
N LEU A 183 16.64 -2.48 8.30
CA LEU A 183 15.23 -2.36 7.95
C LEU A 183 14.42 -3.44 8.68
N ALA A 184 13.55 -3.02 9.59
CA ALA A 184 12.65 -3.90 10.34
C ALA A 184 11.26 -3.94 9.70
N PHE A 185 10.78 -5.12 9.32
CA PHE A 185 9.48 -5.30 8.69
C PHE A 185 8.34 -5.33 9.70
N LEU A 186 7.41 -4.39 9.55
CA LEU A 186 6.20 -4.27 10.36
C LEU A 186 5.05 -5.14 9.82
N THR A 187 5.14 -5.55 8.56
CA THR A 187 4.18 -6.43 7.89
C THR A 187 4.93 -7.42 7.00
N PRO A 188 4.37 -8.60 6.69
CA PRO A 188 5.10 -9.62 5.95
C PRO A 188 5.60 -9.12 4.59
N LEU A 189 6.87 -9.32 4.32
CA LEU A 189 7.53 -9.08 3.04
C LEU A 189 7.28 -10.26 2.11
N HIS A 190 6.93 -9.99 0.86
CA HIS A 190 6.78 -11.04 -0.16
C HIS A 190 7.46 -10.62 -1.45
N ILE A 191 8.70 -11.06 -1.62
CA ILE A 191 9.47 -10.96 -2.86
C ILE A 191 9.63 -12.38 -3.42
N GLN A 192 9.46 -12.53 -4.73
CA GLN A 192 9.58 -13.81 -5.41
C GLN A 192 10.70 -13.79 -6.45
N LYS A 193 11.40 -14.92 -6.56
CA LYS A 193 12.36 -15.21 -7.61
C LYS A 193 12.05 -16.59 -8.18
N GLN A 194 11.85 -16.67 -9.50
CA GLN A 194 11.47 -17.92 -10.18
C GLN A 194 10.27 -18.64 -9.53
N GLY A 195 9.24 -17.87 -9.15
CA GLY A 195 8.02 -18.39 -8.53
C GLY A 195 8.11 -18.76 -7.04
N LYS A 196 9.30 -18.73 -6.43
CA LYS A 196 9.50 -19.03 -5.01
C LYS A 196 9.64 -17.76 -4.18
N VAL A 197 8.99 -17.71 -3.03
CA VAL A 197 9.15 -16.60 -2.07
C VAL A 197 10.55 -16.68 -1.46
N LEU A 198 11.25 -15.55 -1.42
CA LEU A 198 12.57 -15.45 -0.82
C LEU A 198 12.46 -15.23 0.68
N ALA A 199 13.34 -15.89 1.43
CA ALA A 199 13.47 -15.78 2.88
C ALA A 199 14.95 -15.59 3.24
N ASP A 200 15.58 -16.54 3.91
CA ASP A 200 16.97 -16.46 4.38
C ASP A 200 17.98 -16.41 3.22
N ASN A 201 17.58 -16.84 2.03
CA ASN A 201 18.38 -16.78 0.81
C ASN A 201 18.23 -15.46 0.03
N MET A 202 17.54 -14.45 0.59
CA MET A 202 17.34 -13.16 -0.06
C MET A 202 18.64 -12.37 -0.05
N THR A 203 19.15 -12.05 -1.25
CA THR A 203 20.34 -11.20 -1.39
C THR A 203 19.98 -9.72 -1.33
N ALA A 204 20.97 -8.86 -1.06
CA ALA A 204 20.82 -7.41 -1.18
C ALA A 204 20.29 -7.00 -2.57
N LYS A 205 20.80 -7.63 -3.64
CA LYS A 205 20.34 -7.40 -5.01
C LYS A 205 18.86 -7.72 -5.18
N ASP A 206 18.40 -8.88 -4.69
CA ASP A 206 16.99 -9.26 -4.80
C ASP A 206 16.07 -8.24 -4.11
N PHE A 207 16.46 -7.78 -2.92
CA PHE A 207 15.75 -6.75 -2.16
C PHE A 207 15.76 -5.39 -2.88
N LEU A 208 16.95 -4.87 -3.20
CA LEU A 208 17.12 -3.54 -3.79
C LEU A 208 16.47 -3.45 -5.18
N MET A 209 16.56 -4.49 -6.00
CA MET A 209 15.90 -4.49 -7.31
C MET A 209 14.37 -4.57 -7.21
N ALA A 210 13.82 -5.26 -6.20
CA ALA A 210 12.39 -5.20 -5.93
C ALA A 210 11.94 -3.79 -5.51
N LEU A 211 12.76 -3.09 -4.73
CA LEU A 211 12.52 -1.71 -4.30
C LEU A 211 12.59 -0.74 -5.49
N ILE A 212 13.66 -0.79 -6.27
CA ILE A 212 13.89 0.01 -7.47
C ILE A 212 12.72 -0.17 -8.44
N ARG A 213 12.37 -1.42 -8.76
CA ARG A 213 11.26 -1.71 -9.67
C ARG A 213 9.97 -1.05 -9.20
N ARG A 214 9.62 -1.19 -7.92
CA ARG A 214 8.40 -0.59 -7.39
C ARG A 214 8.44 0.93 -7.43
N HIS A 215 9.54 1.52 -6.97
CA HIS A 215 9.71 2.97 -6.92
C HIS A 215 9.56 3.58 -8.32
N TYR A 216 10.32 3.08 -9.30
CA TYR A 216 10.31 3.66 -10.63
C TYR A 216 9.03 3.35 -11.42
N LEU A 217 8.36 2.20 -11.22
CA LEU A 217 7.03 1.99 -11.82
C LEU A 217 5.98 2.98 -11.27
N LEU A 218 6.04 3.30 -9.97
CA LEU A 218 5.13 4.31 -9.41
C LEU A 218 5.43 5.71 -9.96
N HIS A 219 6.71 6.07 -10.11
CA HIS A 219 7.10 7.33 -10.75
C HIS A 219 6.70 7.38 -12.23
N GLU A 220 6.87 6.29 -12.97
CA GLU A 220 6.53 6.19 -14.39
C GLU A 220 5.03 6.37 -14.64
N PHE A 221 4.18 5.72 -13.83
CA PHE A 221 2.73 5.76 -14.05
C PHE A 221 2.00 6.88 -13.33
N TYR A 222 2.54 7.41 -12.23
CA TYR A 222 1.83 8.36 -11.37
C TYR A 222 2.65 9.59 -10.97
N GLY A 223 3.93 9.65 -11.36
CA GLY A 223 4.80 10.79 -11.11
C GLY A 223 4.80 11.78 -12.28
N ASN A 224 5.41 12.94 -12.05
CA ASN A 224 5.65 13.93 -13.08
C ASN A 224 7.10 13.84 -13.59
N ASN A 225 7.28 14.09 -14.89
CA ASN A 225 8.60 14.17 -15.56
C ASN A 225 9.47 12.92 -15.35
N TYR A 226 8.88 11.72 -15.41
CA TYR A 226 9.62 10.46 -15.24
C TYR A 226 10.81 10.37 -16.19
N GLN A 227 11.95 9.97 -15.63
CA GLN A 227 13.15 9.61 -16.37
C GLN A 227 13.62 8.25 -15.88
N ALA A 228 13.83 7.34 -16.82
CA ALA A 228 14.36 6.02 -16.49
C ALA A 228 15.78 6.18 -15.90
N PRO A 229 16.05 5.60 -14.71
CA PRO A 229 17.39 5.56 -14.17
C PRO A 229 18.27 4.60 -14.99
N PRO A 230 19.61 4.64 -14.80
CA PRO A 230 20.49 3.64 -15.37
C PRO A 230 20.32 2.29 -14.63
N PHE A 231 19.26 1.55 -14.94
CA PHE A 231 18.88 0.31 -14.24
C PHE A 231 20.00 -0.73 -14.22
N SER A 232 20.76 -0.88 -15.31
CA SER A 232 21.89 -1.81 -15.36
C SER A 232 23.01 -1.41 -14.38
N ALA A 233 23.28 -0.11 -14.24
CA ALA A 233 24.27 0.38 -13.27
C ALA A 233 23.77 0.18 -11.83
N LEU A 234 22.49 0.44 -11.55
CA LEU A 234 21.90 0.16 -10.24
C LEU A 234 21.95 -1.33 -9.90
N ALA A 235 21.70 -2.21 -10.87
CA ALA A 235 21.76 -3.65 -10.67
C ALA A 235 23.18 -4.15 -10.39
N ALA A 236 24.19 -3.62 -11.12
CA ALA A 236 25.59 -3.92 -10.88
C ALA A 236 26.05 -3.40 -9.51
N HIS A 237 25.63 -2.18 -9.12
CA HIS A 237 25.95 -1.63 -7.81
C HIS A 237 25.24 -2.40 -6.67
N ALA A 238 24.03 -2.90 -6.91
CA ALA A 238 23.32 -3.71 -5.91
C ALA A 238 24.00 -5.07 -5.66
N GLU A 239 24.81 -5.58 -6.59
CA GLU A 239 25.64 -6.78 -6.38
C GLU A 239 26.78 -6.55 -5.39
N THR A 240 27.27 -5.32 -5.27
CA THR A 240 28.36 -4.99 -4.34
C THR A 240 27.87 -4.78 -2.90
N ILE A 241 26.56 -4.71 -2.70
CA ILE A 241 25.97 -4.53 -1.37
C ILE A 241 25.88 -5.87 -0.66
N ARG A 242 26.35 -5.91 0.59
CA ARG A 242 26.23 -7.07 1.46
C ARG A 242 24.92 -6.98 2.24
N SER A 243 24.28 -8.12 2.48
CA SER A 243 23.06 -8.21 3.29
C SER A 243 23.20 -9.27 4.37
N GLN A 244 22.64 -8.98 5.54
CA GLN A 244 22.37 -9.97 6.58
C GLN A 244 20.87 -9.98 6.86
N THR A 245 20.25 -11.16 6.80
CA THR A 245 18.82 -11.33 7.06
C THR A 245 18.59 -12.08 8.36
N ALA A 246 17.65 -11.60 9.16
CA ALA A 246 17.10 -12.29 10.32
C ALA A 246 15.60 -12.44 10.09
N PHE A 247 15.25 -13.29 9.13
CA PHE A 247 13.87 -13.51 8.73
C PHE A 247 13.28 -14.77 9.37
N HIS A 248 11.98 -14.75 9.57
CA HIS A 248 11.20 -15.94 9.88
C HIS A 248 9.96 -15.98 9.00
N TRP A 249 9.55 -17.19 8.64
CA TRP A 249 8.38 -17.40 7.82
C TRP A 249 7.10 -16.95 8.55
N CYS A 250 6.26 -16.24 7.81
CA CYS A 250 4.93 -15.84 8.25
C CYS A 250 3.91 -16.44 7.26
N HIS A 251 3.16 -17.43 7.74
CA HIS A 251 2.11 -18.10 6.98
C HIS A 251 0.75 -17.79 7.58
N TRP A 252 -0.21 -17.42 6.74
CA TRP A 252 -1.59 -17.26 7.18
C TRP A 252 -2.56 -17.68 6.08
N GLN A 253 -3.80 -17.95 6.48
CA GLN A 253 -4.87 -18.26 5.57
C GLN A 253 -5.88 -17.12 5.53
N ARG A 254 -6.51 -16.94 4.37
CA ARG A 254 -7.71 -16.10 4.25
C ARG A 254 -8.74 -16.77 3.36
N TYR A 255 -10.00 -16.39 3.53
CA TYR A 255 -11.03 -16.70 2.55
C TYR A 255 -11.05 -15.61 1.46
N SER A 256 -11.17 -16.01 0.19
CA SER A 256 -11.23 -15.10 -0.96
C SER A 256 -12.65 -15.07 -1.52
N ASN A 257 -13.41 -14.01 -1.28
CA ASN A 257 -14.79 -13.90 -1.80
C ASN A 257 -14.87 -13.93 -3.34
N ARG A 258 -13.84 -13.47 -4.04
CA ARG A 258 -13.81 -13.55 -5.52
C ARG A 258 -13.65 -14.98 -6.03
N GLN A 259 -12.88 -15.81 -5.34
CA GLN A 259 -12.52 -17.16 -5.77
C GLN A 259 -13.23 -18.26 -4.94
N GLN A 260 -14.04 -17.86 -3.95
CA GLN A 260 -14.76 -18.71 -2.99
C GLN A 260 -13.89 -19.80 -2.33
N GLN A 261 -12.59 -19.54 -2.14
CA GLN A 261 -11.64 -20.52 -1.58
C GLN A 261 -10.73 -19.94 -0.50
N LYS A 262 -10.24 -20.81 0.39
CA LYS A 262 -9.17 -20.48 1.33
C LYS A 262 -7.84 -20.37 0.58
N MET A 263 -7.25 -19.18 0.58
CA MET A 263 -5.94 -18.92 0.02
C MET A 263 -4.89 -18.92 1.12
N ARG A 264 -3.78 -19.60 0.88
CA ARG A 264 -2.56 -19.46 1.69
C ARG A 264 -1.80 -18.22 1.24
N PHE A 265 -1.41 -17.43 2.22
CA PHE A 265 -0.53 -16.29 2.03
C PHE A 265 0.72 -16.55 2.83
N ASP A 266 1.85 -16.29 2.18
CA ASP A 266 3.16 -16.49 2.73
C ASP A 266 3.94 -15.18 2.62
N GLY A 267 5.00 -15.07 3.39
CA GLY A 267 5.93 -13.96 3.39
C GLY A 267 6.91 -14.14 4.54
N VAL A 268 7.77 -13.16 4.74
CA VAL A 268 8.73 -13.15 5.85
C VAL A 268 8.59 -11.90 6.70
N LEU A 269 8.79 -12.07 8.00
CA LEU A 269 8.91 -10.99 8.98
C LEU A 269 10.33 -11.02 9.56
N GLY A 270 10.73 -9.93 10.21
CA GLY A 270 12.06 -9.77 10.78
C GLY A 270 12.80 -8.59 10.15
N GLN A 271 14.12 -8.73 9.98
CA GLN A 271 14.98 -7.62 9.59
C GLN A 271 15.95 -8.01 8.46
N ILE A 272 16.26 -7.04 7.60
CA ILE A 272 17.43 -7.08 6.72
C ILE A 272 18.36 -5.91 7.04
N SER A 273 19.64 -6.18 7.17
CA SER A 273 20.69 -5.17 7.30
C SER A 273 21.49 -5.13 6.01
N LEU A 274 21.63 -3.95 5.41
CA LEU A 274 22.39 -3.72 4.18
C LEU A 274 23.68 -2.99 4.53
N SER A 275 24.81 -3.35 3.92
CA SER A 275 26.10 -2.69 4.13
C SER A 275 26.90 -2.52 2.83
N GLY A 276 27.56 -1.36 2.69
CA GLY A 276 28.30 -0.94 1.50
C GLY A 276 27.97 0.48 1.09
N ASP A 277 28.22 0.84 -0.17
CA ASP A 277 27.86 2.16 -0.69
C ASP A 277 26.36 2.25 -1.00
N LEU A 278 25.55 2.64 0.00
CA LEU A 278 24.10 2.72 -0.14
C LEU A 278 23.60 4.01 -0.80
N ARG A 279 24.48 4.99 -1.08
CA ARG A 279 24.09 6.33 -1.56
C ARG A 279 23.12 6.30 -2.75
N PRO A 280 23.29 5.43 -3.77
CA PRO A 280 22.36 5.38 -4.90
C PRO A 280 20.95 4.90 -4.52
N PHE A 281 20.80 4.20 -3.40
CA PHE A 281 19.55 3.58 -2.97
C PHE A 281 18.81 4.36 -1.89
N LEU A 282 19.47 5.30 -1.21
CA LEU A 282 18.90 6.04 -0.06
C LEU A 282 17.54 6.69 -0.35
N PRO A 283 17.32 7.38 -1.49
CA PRO A 283 16.00 7.98 -1.78
C PRO A 283 14.88 6.93 -1.84
N MET A 284 15.17 5.78 -2.43
CA MET A 284 14.22 4.68 -2.56
C MET A 284 14.00 3.95 -1.24
N LEU A 285 15.06 3.71 -0.47
CA LEU A 285 15.00 3.11 0.86
C LEU A 285 14.16 3.96 1.81
N GLN A 286 14.31 5.28 1.72
CA GLN A 286 13.52 6.19 2.50
C GLN A 286 12.04 6.21 2.07
N ALA A 287 11.78 6.36 0.77
CA ALA A 287 10.42 6.37 0.25
C ALA A 287 9.69 5.04 0.48
N GLY A 288 10.41 3.91 0.49
CA GLY A 288 9.83 2.59 0.72
C GLY A 288 9.24 2.38 2.13
N GLN A 289 9.63 3.17 3.13
CA GLN A 289 8.93 3.19 4.44
C GLN A 289 7.46 3.63 4.32
N TRP A 290 7.13 4.39 3.27
CA TRP A 290 5.78 4.88 2.97
C TRP A 290 5.13 4.11 1.84
N LEU A 291 5.90 3.76 0.81
CA LEU A 291 5.41 3.11 -0.39
C LEU A 291 5.40 1.58 -0.29
N HIS A 292 5.98 1.01 0.76
CA HIS A 292 6.20 -0.42 0.97
C HIS A 292 7.04 -1.04 -0.17
N ILE A 293 7.33 -2.34 -0.07
CA ILE A 293 8.11 -3.08 -1.06
C ILE A 293 7.52 -4.48 -1.34
N GLY A 294 7.79 -5.02 -2.52
CA GLY A 294 7.44 -6.38 -2.90
C GLY A 294 6.05 -6.48 -3.49
N ASN A 295 5.47 -7.68 -3.42
CA ASN A 295 4.15 -7.95 -3.96
C ASN A 295 3.07 -7.71 -2.90
N LYS A 296 1.81 -7.59 -3.36
CA LYS A 296 0.64 -7.48 -2.50
C LYS A 296 0.67 -6.26 -1.56
N THR A 297 1.36 -5.19 -1.93
CA THR A 297 1.40 -3.94 -1.13
C THR A 297 0.03 -3.29 -0.98
N THR A 298 -0.93 -3.50 -1.90
CA THR A 298 -2.32 -3.03 -1.73
C THR A 298 -3.04 -3.71 -0.56
N PHE A 299 -2.51 -4.83 -0.06
CA PHE A 299 -2.95 -5.50 1.17
C PHE A 299 -2.18 -4.98 2.39
N GLY A 300 -1.20 -4.11 2.19
CA GLY A 300 -0.32 -3.56 3.22
C GLY A 300 0.94 -4.34 3.50
N MET A 301 1.29 -5.30 2.64
CA MET A 301 2.50 -6.11 2.80
C MET A 301 3.76 -5.29 2.51
N GLY A 302 4.89 -5.71 3.07
CA GLY A 302 6.20 -5.10 2.85
C GLY A 302 6.41 -3.71 3.44
N ARG A 303 5.62 -3.34 4.45
CA ARG A 303 5.91 -2.16 5.30
C ARG A 303 7.14 -2.43 6.15
N TYR A 304 8.09 -1.51 6.14
CA TYR A 304 9.24 -1.53 7.03
C TYR A 304 9.50 -0.15 7.61
N GLN A 305 10.33 -0.13 8.66
CA GLN A 305 10.95 1.07 9.20
C GLN A 305 12.47 0.92 9.14
N ILE A 306 13.15 2.04 8.95
CA ILE A 306 14.61 2.14 9.03
C ILE A 306 14.98 2.44 10.48
N SER A 307 15.98 1.72 11.00
CA SER A 307 16.62 1.97 12.30
C SER A 307 18.04 2.47 12.12
#